data_AF-A0A7H9B5Q2-F1
#
_entry.id   AF-A0A7H9B5Q2-F1
#
_cell.length_a   1.000
_cell.length_b   1.000
_cell.length_c   1.000
_cell.angle_alpha   90.00
_cell.angle_beta   90.00
_cell.angle_gamma   90.00
#
_symmetry.space_group_name_H-M   'P 1'
#
loop_
_entity.id
_entity.type
_entity.pdbx_description
1 polymer ?
#
loop_
_entity_poly.entity_id
_entity_poly.type
_entity_poly.pdbx_seq_one_letter_code
_entity_poly.pdbx_strand_id
1 'polypeptide(L)'
;MASQELLTRYITEGLLTNQISFEEFDDIITKSAHNRISKESIRDWYLKYQSIDSMAYQTISKGVCDFLKKLKESVLNDLEKGQVAESFTLEEIINNLYTVDQILNSRLKTMNKRIAANALELESFNNILTESHETRQQSANSSLDGLLNTLKRYKALIEDVDRGST
;
A
#
# COMPACT_ATOMS: atom_id res chain seq x y z
N MET A 1 -12.48 -3.88 -34.39
CA MET A 1 -13.08 -4.62 -35.52
C MET A 1 -12.04 -5.24 -36.45
N ALA A 2 -10.82 -4.71 -36.59
CA ALA A 2 -9.81 -5.28 -37.50
C ALA A 2 -9.29 -6.69 -37.16
N SER A 3 -9.17 -7.07 -35.87
CA SER A 3 -8.53 -8.33 -35.48
C SER A 3 -9.41 -9.56 -35.67
N GLN A 4 -10.71 -9.47 -35.37
CA GLN A 4 -11.65 -10.58 -35.54
C GLN A 4 -11.81 -10.97 -37.00
N GLU A 5 -12.01 -9.98 -37.87
CA GLU A 5 -12.15 -10.21 -39.31
C GLU A 5 -10.88 -10.80 -39.92
N LEU A 6 -9.70 -10.33 -39.49
CA LEU A 6 -8.43 -10.87 -39.93
C LEU A 6 -8.27 -12.35 -39.53
N LEU A 7 -8.59 -12.69 -38.29
CA LEU A 7 -8.40 -14.03 -37.74
C LEU A 7 -9.39 -15.03 -38.34
N THR A 8 -10.66 -14.61 -38.49
CA THR A 8 -11.66 -15.40 -39.20
C THR A 8 -11.22 -15.63 -40.64
N ARG A 9 -10.84 -14.57 -41.36
CA ARG A 9 -10.39 -14.67 -42.75
C ARG A 9 -9.22 -15.65 -42.90
N TYR A 10 -8.18 -15.51 -42.08
CA TYR A 10 -7.00 -16.38 -42.12
C TYR A 10 -7.35 -17.86 -41.92
N ILE A 11 -8.21 -18.17 -40.95
CA ILE A 11 -8.61 -19.57 -40.69
C ILE A 11 -9.49 -20.11 -41.82
N THR A 12 -10.37 -19.27 -42.36
CA THR A 12 -11.34 -19.68 -43.39
C THR A 12 -10.76 -19.72 -44.79
N GLU A 13 -9.61 -19.09 -45.01
CA GLU A 13 -8.89 -19.15 -46.27
C GLU A 13 -8.50 -20.60 -46.60
N GLY A 14 -8.25 -21.45 -45.60
CA GLY A 14 -7.98 -22.88 -45.79
C GLY A 14 -9.19 -23.77 -46.14
N LEU A 15 -10.38 -23.21 -46.32
CA LEU A 15 -11.56 -23.99 -46.74
C LEU A 15 -11.46 -24.39 -48.22
N LEU A 16 -11.92 -25.60 -48.54
CA LEU A 16 -11.72 -26.22 -49.85
C LEU A 16 -12.30 -25.37 -50.99
N THR A 17 -13.51 -24.86 -50.80
CA THR A 17 -14.21 -24.02 -51.78
C THR A 17 -13.69 -22.59 -51.88
N ASN A 18 -12.84 -22.16 -50.94
CA ASN A 18 -12.10 -20.90 -51.04
C ASN A 18 -10.76 -21.07 -51.77
N GLN A 19 -10.23 -22.29 -51.84
CA GLN A 19 -8.94 -22.61 -52.47
C GLN A 19 -9.09 -23.17 -53.89
N ILE A 20 -10.20 -23.84 -54.17
CA ILE A 20 -10.41 -24.56 -55.44
C ILE A 20 -11.76 -24.11 -56.02
N SER A 21 -11.69 -23.49 -57.19
CA SER A 21 -12.87 -23.14 -57.98
C SER A 21 -13.59 -24.41 -58.49
N PHE A 22 -14.84 -24.26 -58.88
CA PHE A 22 -15.57 -25.38 -59.47
C PHE A 22 -14.89 -25.90 -60.74
N GLU A 23 -14.32 -25.02 -61.58
CA GLU A 23 -13.63 -25.44 -62.80
C GLU A 23 -12.38 -26.29 -62.50
N GLU A 24 -11.60 -25.90 -61.49
CA GLU A 24 -10.42 -26.67 -61.06
C GLU A 24 -10.82 -28.01 -60.44
N PHE A 25 -11.90 -28.02 -59.65
CA PHE A 25 -12.42 -29.25 -59.06
C PHE A 25 -12.92 -30.22 -60.14
N ASP A 26 -13.64 -29.73 -61.15
CA ASP A 26 -14.12 -30.50 -62.32
C ASP A 26 -12.94 -31.10 -63.10
N ASP A 27 -11.91 -30.31 -63.37
CA ASP A 27 -10.71 -30.74 -64.09
C ASP A 27 -9.93 -31.84 -63.32
N ILE A 28 -9.76 -31.69 -62.00
CA ILE A 28 -9.07 -32.68 -61.14
C ILE A 28 -9.80 -34.03 -61.15
N ILE A 29 -11.12 -34.02 -60.96
CA ILE A 29 -11.93 -35.24 -60.90
C ILE A 29 -12.01 -35.90 -62.28
N THR A 30 -12.16 -35.11 -63.34
CA THR A 30 -12.28 -35.60 -64.72
C THR A 30 -10.96 -36.26 -65.19
N LYS A 31 -9.81 -35.65 -64.86
CA LYS A 31 -8.47 -36.20 -65.13
C LYS A 31 -8.18 -37.49 -64.35
N SER A 32 -8.62 -37.58 -63.10
CA SER A 32 -8.38 -38.77 -62.27
C SER A 32 -9.33 -39.93 -62.58
N ALA A 33 -10.59 -39.64 -62.89
CA ALA A 33 -11.63 -40.65 -63.16
C ALA A 33 -11.74 -41.07 -64.64
N HIS A 34 -10.82 -40.61 -65.51
CA HIS A 34 -10.78 -40.93 -66.95
C HIS A 34 -12.15 -40.72 -67.64
N ASN A 35 -12.83 -39.60 -67.40
CA ASN A 35 -14.12 -39.22 -67.99
C ASN A 35 -15.30 -40.17 -67.71
N ARG A 36 -15.24 -41.04 -66.69
CA ARG A 36 -16.32 -41.99 -66.37
C ARG A 36 -17.46 -41.39 -65.53
N ILE A 37 -17.28 -40.20 -64.99
CA ILE A 37 -18.21 -39.55 -64.06
C ILE A 37 -18.94 -38.43 -64.80
N SER A 38 -20.25 -38.30 -64.59
CA SER A 38 -21.06 -37.22 -65.17
C SER A 38 -20.77 -35.88 -64.49
N LYS A 39 -20.87 -34.80 -65.26
CA LYS A 39 -20.66 -33.44 -64.78
C LYS A 39 -21.68 -33.03 -63.70
N GLU A 40 -22.91 -33.52 -63.80
CA GLU A 40 -23.94 -33.35 -62.76
C GLU A 40 -23.49 -33.93 -61.41
N SER A 41 -22.91 -35.13 -61.38
CA SER A 41 -22.45 -35.74 -60.13
C SER A 41 -21.27 -34.98 -59.51
N ILE A 42 -20.34 -34.46 -60.32
CA ILE A 42 -19.23 -33.62 -59.86
C ILE A 42 -19.76 -32.32 -59.26
N ARG A 43 -20.77 -31.71 -59.90
CA ARG A 43 -21.44 -30.51 -59.41
C ARG A 43 -22.14 -30.74 -58.08
N ASP A 44 -22.85 -31.86 -57.93
CA ASP A 44 -23.52 -32.22 -56.69
C ASP A 44 -22.52 -32.41 -55.54
N TRP A 45 -21.36 -33.02 -55.81
CA TRP A 45 -20.29 -33.13 -54.82
C TRP A 45 -19.72 -31.78 -54.43
N TYR A 46 -19.44 -30.90 -55.40
CA TYR A 46 -18.92 -29.57 -55.12
C TYR A 46 -19.91 -28.73 -54.29
N LEU A 47 -21.21 -28.77 -54.61
CA LEU A 47 -22.25 -28.10 -53.82
C LEU A 47 -22.34 -28.66 -52.39
N LYS A 48 -22.15 -29.97 -52.23
CA LYS A 48 -22.08 -30.59 -50.90
C LYS A 48 -20.87 -30.08 -50.10
N TYR A 49 -19.70 -29.98 -50.72
CA TYR A 49 -18.52 -29.40 -50.07
C TYR A 49 -18.70 -27.91 -49.75
N GLN A 50 -19.33 -27.13 -50.62
CA GLN A 50 -19.65 -25.73 -50.38
C GLN A 50 -20.58 -25.54 -49.17
N SER A 51 -21.58 -26.42 -49.03
CA SER A 51 -22.46 -26.42 -47.85
C SER A 51 -21.70 -26.73 -46.56
N ILE A 52 -20.81 -27.73 -46.60
CA ILE A 52 -19.95 -28.10 -45.45
C ILE A 52 -19.03 -26.95 -45.07
N ASP A 53 -18.37 -26.32 -46.04
CA ASP A 53 -17.48 -25.19 -45.81
C ASP A 53 -18.23 -23.96 -45.27
N SER A 54 -19.46 -23.72 -45.73
CA SER A 54 -20.32 -22.64 -45.20
C SER A 54 -20.68 -22.88 -43.73
N MET A 55 -21.03 -24.12 -43.35
CA MET A 55 -21.27 -24.48 -41.95
C MET A 55 -20.00 -24.37 -41.10
N ALA A 56 -18.85 -24.80 -41.65
CA ALA A 56 -17.56 -24.66 -40.99
C ALA A 56 -17.21 -23.19 -40.76
N TYR A 57 -17.41 -22.33 -41.77
CA TYR A 57 -17.20 -20.88 -41.67
C TYR A 57 -18.02 -20.27 -40.53
N GLN A 58 -19.32 -20.57 -40.44
CA GLN A 58 -20.18 -20.06 -39.38
C GLN A 58 -19.72 -20.51 -37.99
N THR A 59 -19.32 -21.77 -37.88
CA THR A 59 -18.82 -22.36 -36.62
C THR A 59 -17.51 -21.70 -36.19
N ILE A 60 -16.57 -21.54 -37.11
CA ILE A 60 -15.27 -20.90 -36.87
C ILE A 60 -15.48 -19.44 -36.50
N SER A 61 -16.27 -18.70 -37.27
CA SER A 61 -16.53 -17.27 -37.02
C SER A 61 -17.14 -17.04 -35.64
N LYS A 62 -18.11 -17.87 -35.25
CA LYS A 62 -18.69 -17.84 -33.90
C LYS A 62 -17.64 -18.19 -32.83
N GLY A 63 -16.86 -19.25 -33.05
CA GLY A 63 -15.80 -19.66 -32.12
C GLY A 63 -14.73 -18.58 -31.91
N VAL A 64 -14.30 -17.90 -32.97
CA VAL A 64 -13.37 -16.78 -32.92
C VAL A 64 -13.98 -15.60 -32.15
N CYS A 65 -15.25 -15.28 -32.40
CA CYS A 65 -15.96 -14.24 -31.67
C CYS A 65 -16.01 -14.52 -30.16
N ASP A 66 -16.45 -15.73 -29.79
CA ASP A 66 -16.56 -16.17 -28.39
C ASP A 66 -15.19 -16.21 -27.70
N PHE A 67 -14.15 -16.68 -28.41
CA PHE A 67 -12.79 -16.69 -27.92
C PHE A 67 -12.27 -15.26 -27.64
N LEU A 68 -12.43 -14.34 -28.60
CA LEU A 68 -11.96 -12.96 -28.42
C LEU A 68 -12.72 -12.24 -27.29
N LYS A 69 -14.01 -12.51 -27.14
CA LYS A 69 -14.81 -11.98 -26.04
C LYS A 69 -14.27 -12.47 -24.69
N LYS A 70 -14.07 -13.79 -24.54
CA LYS A 70 -13.49 -14.38 -23.32
C LYS A 70 -12.09 -13.86 -23.03
N LEU A 71 -11.26 -13.72 -24.05
CA LEU A 71 -9.91 -13.17 -23.92
C LEU A 71 -9.96 -11.74 -23.39
N LYS A 72 -10.83 -10.90 -23.96
CA LYS A 72 -11.00 -9.51 -23.51
C LYS A 72 -11.47 -9.43 -22.07
N GLU A 73 -12.44 -10.27 -21.69
CA GLU A 73 -12.94 -10.34 -20.30
C GLU A 73 -11.83 -10.79 -19.33
N SER A 74 -11.02 -11.79 -19.72
CA SER A 74 -9.88 -12.24 -18.91
C SER A 74 -8.84 -11.15 -18.73
N VAL A 75 -8.41 -10.50 -19.81
CA VAL A 75 -7.40 -9.44 -19.77
C VAL A 75 -7.90 -8.24 -18.96
N LEU A 76 -9.19 -7.89 -19.06
CA LEU A 76 -9.78 -6.84 -18.24
C LEU A 76 -9.73 -7.18 -16.75
N ASN A 77 -10.12 -8.41 -16.39
CA ASN A 77 -10.11 -8.86 -15.00
C ASN A 77 -8.68 -8.90 -14.43
N ASP A 78 -7.71 -9.36 -15.22
CA ASP A 78 -6.30 -9.36 -14.81
C ASP A 78 -5.77 -7.93 -14.62
N LEU A 79 -6.18 -7.00 -15.48
CA LEU A 79 -5.83 -5.58 -15.35
C LEU A 79 -6.48 -4.96 -14.11
N GLU A 80 -7.75 -5.23 -13.85
CA GLU A 80 -8.47 -4.75 -12.66
C GLU A 80 -7.82 -5.29 -11.39
N LYS A 81 -7.47 -6.58 -11.35
CA LYS A 81 -6.75 -7.17 -10.19
C LYS A 81 -5.38 -6.55 -9.99
N GLY A 82 -4.63 -6.33 -11.07
CA GLY A 82 -3.32 -5.67 -11.01
C GLY A 82 -3.44 -4.26 -10.45
N GLN A 83 -4.40 -3.48 -10.95
CA GLN A 83 -4.65 -2.12 -10.47
C GLN A 83 -5.10 -2.10 -9.01
N VAL A 84 -5.99 -3.01 -8.61
CA VAL A 84 -6.45 -3.10 -7.22
C VAL A 84 -5.29 -3.47 -6.29
N ALA A 85 -4.40 -4.39 -6.70
CA ALA A 85 -3.24 -4.78 -5.90
C ALA A 85 -2.22 -3.64 -5.71
N GLU A 86 -2.13 -2.71 -6.66
CA GLU A 86 -1.29 -1.51 -6.55
C GLU A 86 -1.99 -0.33 -5.85
N SER A 87 -3.25 -0.50 -5.45
CA SER A 87 -4.06 0.54 -4.80
C SER A 87 -4.40 0.14 -3.37
N PHE A 88 -4.34 1.09 -2.44
CA PHE A 88 -4.86 0.88 -1.09
C PHE A 88 -6.37 1.09 -1.09
N THR A 89 -7.11 0.16 -0.48
CA THR A 89 -8.53 0.40 -0.24
C THR A 89 -8.69 1.49 0.81
N LEU A 90 -9.82 2.19 0.76
CA LEU A 90 -10.14 3.20 1.76
C LEU A 90 -10.21 2.58 3.16
N GLU A 91 -10.70 1.35 3.30
CA GLU A 91 -10.70 0.65 4.59
C GLU A 91 -9.29 0.43 5.13
N GLU A 92 -8.34 0.06 4.27
CA GLU A 92 -6.95 -0.17 4.67
C GLU A 92 -6.28 1.14 5.13
N ILE A 93 -6.52 2.24 4.40
CA ILE A 93 -6.06 3.57 4.80
C ILE A 93 -6.66 3.98 6.16
N ILE A 94 -7.96 3.78 6.35
CA ILE A 94 -8.64 4.12 7.60
C ILE A 94 -8.08 3.30 8.77
N ASN A 95 -7.91 1.99 8.61
CA ASN A 95 -7.34 1.13 9.65
C ASN A 95 -5.90 1.51 10.00
N ASN A 96 -5.09 1.86 9.00
CA ASN A 96 -3.76 2.38 9.22
C ASN A 96 -3.79 3.72 9.98
N LEU A 97 -4.74 4.61 9.67
CA LEU A 97 -4.92 5.87 10.41
C LEU A 97 -5.26 5.64 11.88
N TYR A 98 -6.17 4.71 12.19
CA TYR A 98 -6.48 4.34 13.57
C TYR A 98 -5.26 3.78 14.30
N THR A 99 -4.42 2.99 13.61
CA THR A 99 -3.19 2.46 14.17
C THR A 99 -2.19 3.57 14.48
N VAL A 100 -2.04 4.54 13.58
CA VAL A 100 -1.21 5.73 13.79
C VAL A 100 -1.71 6.54 14.99
N ASP A 101 -3.02 6.77 15.10
CA ASP A 101 -3.61 7.47 16.24
C ASP A 101 -3.32 6.76 17.57
N GLN A 102 -3.46 5.43 17.62
CA GLN A 102 -3.13 4.65 18.82
C GLN A 102 -1.65 4.80 19.24
N ILE A 103 -0.73 4.75 18.27
CA ILE A 103 0.70 4.93 18.52
C ILE A 103 0.99 6.34 19.03
N LEU A 104 0.42 7.36 18.38
CA LEU A 104 0.57 8.75 18.79
C LEU A 104 0.02 8.97 20.20
N ASN A 105 -1.19 8.49 20.49
CA ASN A 105 -1.80 8.57 21.81
C ASN A 105 -0.98 7.87 22.89
N SER A 106 -0.41 6.69 22.59
CA SER A 106 0.49 5.98 23.51
C SER A 106 1.76 6.79 23.81
N ARG A 107 2.36 7.38 22.77
CA ARG A 107 3.55 8.21 22.91
C ARG A 107 3.27 9.50 23.70
N LEU A 108 2.12 10.13 23.47
CA LEU A 108 1.67 11.33 24.17
C LEU A 108 1.41 11.02 25.66
N LYS A 109 0.74 9.92 25.97
CA LYS A 109 0.57 9.44 27.36
C LYS A 109 1.91 9.20 28.05
N THR A 110 2.86 8.57 27.35
CA THR A 110 4.21 8.32 27.89
C THR A 110 4.95 9.63 28.15
N MET A 111 4.85 10.60 27.25
CA MET A 111 5.46 11.92 27.40
C MET A 111 4.86 12.68 28.58
N ASN A 112 3.53 12.67 28.71
CA ASN A 112 2.84 13.29 29.84
C ASN A 112 3.25 12.67 31.18
N LYS A 113 3.42 11.35 31.25
CA LYS A 113 3.93 10.69 32.46
C LYS A 113 5.35 11.15 32.81
N ARG A 114 6.23 11.30 31.81
CA ARG A 114 7.59 11.82 32.03
C ARG A 114 7.59 13.27 32.50
N ILE A 115 6.75 14.12 31.91
CA ILE A 115 6.60 15.52 32.32
C ILE A 115 6.13 15.58 33.78
N ALA A 116 5.12 14.80 34.16
CA ALA A 116 4.63 14.74 35.53
C ALA A 116 5.72 14.27 36.52
N ALA A 117 6.50 13.25 36.15
CA ALA A 117 7.62 12.79 36.97
C ALA A 117 8.70 13.87 37.15
N ASN A 118 9.10 14.52 36.06
CA ASN A 118 10.08 15.61 36.12
C ASN A 118 9.57 16.81 36.95
N ALA A 119 8.27 17.12 36.87
CA ALA A 119 7.68 18.18 37.67
C ALA A 119 7.76 17.87 39.18
N LEU A 120 7.50 16.62 39.58
CA LEU A 120 7.66 16.17 40.97
C LEU A 120 9.12 16.20 41.42
N GLU A 121 10.07 15.80 40.56
CA GLU A 121 11.51 15.92 40.87
C GLU A 121 11.93 17.38 41.06
N LEU A 122 11.45 18.29 40.21
CA LEU A 122 11.68 19.74 40.33
C LEU A 122 11.10 20.31 41.62
N GLU A 123 9.88 19.90 41.98
CA GLU A 123 9.23 20.31 43.24
C GLU A 123 10.02 19.80 44.45
N SER A 124 10.44 18.53 44.44
CA SER A 124 11.28 17.96 45.49
C SER A 124 12.62 18.69 45.60
N PHE A 125 13.27 18.99 44.47
CA PHE A 125 14.51 19.76 44.45
C PHE A 125 14.33 21.17 45.01
N ASN A 126 13.23 21.83 44.67
CA ASN A 126 12.89 23.15 45.22
C ASN A 126 12.67 23.09 46.74
N ASN A 127 11.97 22.07 47.24
CA ASN A 127 11.74 21.89 48.67
C ASN A 127 13.06 21.66 49.44
N ILE A 128 13.97 20.85 48.89
CA ILE A 128 15.31 20.64 49.48
C ILE A 128 16.10 21.95 49.50
N LEU A 129 16.04 22.74 48.43
CA LEU A 129 16.69 24.05 48.37
C LEU A 129 16.13 24.99 49.44
N THR A 130 14.81 25.09 49.59
CA THR A 130 14.18 25.94 50.60
C THR A 130 14.53 25.48 52.01
N GLU A 131 14.45 24.18 52.32
CA GLU A 131 14.83 23.63 53.62
C GLU A 131 16.31 23.89 53.94
N SER A 132 17.20 23.71 52.96
CA SER A 132 18.63 24.00 53.13
C SER A 132 18.90 25.49 53.39
N HIS A 133 18.11 26.37 52.76
CA HIS A 133 18.21 27.82 52.92
C HIS A 133 17.70 28.27 54.28
N GLU A 134 16.58 27.69 54.75
CA GLU A 134 16.03 27.92 56.09
C GLU A 134 16.98 27.41 57.18
N THR A 135 17.54 26.21 57.01
CA THR A 135 18.51 25.63 57.94
C THR A 135 19.78 26.47 57.99
N ARG A 136 20.27 26.97 56.84
CA ARG A 136 21.38 27.93 56.79
C ARG A 136 21.05 29.24 57.48
N GLN A 137 19.86 29.79 57.30
CA GLN A 137 19.46 31.03 57.97
C GLN A 137 19.36 30.86 59.48
N GLN A 138 18.82 29.74 59.97
CA GLN A 138 18.76 29.44 61.41
C GLN A 138 20.17 29.20 62.00
N SER A 139 21.05 28.51 61.28
CA SER A 139 22.45 28.32 61.69
C SER A 139 23.24 29.63 61.65
N ALA A 140 23.02 30.47 60.63
CA ALA A 140 23.65 31.78 60.53
C ALA A 140 23.18 32.71 61.66
N ASN A 141 21.88 32.73 61.98
CA ASN A 141 21.35 33.55 63.07
C ASN A 141 21.88 33.11 64.44
N SER A 142 21.90 31.81 64.72
CA SER A 142 22.47 31.28 65.98
C SER A 142 23.98 31.49 66.09
N SER A 143 24.72 31.37 64.98
CA SER A 143 26.15 31.69 64.92
C SER A 143 26.40 33.19 65.13
N LEU A 144 25.55 34.06 64.56
CA LEU A 144 25.66 35.51 64.66
C LEU A 144 25.31 36.00 66.08
N ASP A 145 24.32 35.40 66.74
CA ASP A 145 24.01 35.64 68.14
C ASP A 145 25.13 35.18 69.08
N GLY A 146 25.75 34.03 68.79
CA GLY A 146 26.95 33.56 69.49
C GLY A 146 28.13 34.53 69.33
N LEU A 147 28.35 35.05 68.13
CA LEU A 147 29.40 36.01 67.83
C LEU A 147 29.12 37.38 68.48
N LEU A 148 27.86 37.81 68.50
CA LEU A 148 27.45 39.03 69.19
C LEU A 148 27.64 38.92 70.70
N ASN A 149 27.31 37.77 71.31
CA ASN A 149 27.49 37.54 72.73
C ASN A 149 28.97 37.46 73.14
N THR A 150 29.83 36.88 72.29
CA THR A 150 31.28 36.88 72.52
C THR A 150 31.86 38.29 72.39
N LEU A 151 31.44 39.07 71.39
CA LEU A 151 31.82 40.48 71.25
C LEU A 151 31.38 41.33 72.45
N LYS A 152 30.16 41.15 72.94
CA LYS A 152 29.68 41.82 74.16
C LYS A 152 30.52 41.45 75.38
N ARG A 153 30.93 40.19 75.52
CA ARG A 153 31.85 39.74 76.60
C ARG A 153 33.22 40.40 76.49
N TYR A 154 33.81 40.43 75.29
CA TYR A 154 35.10 41.11 75.09
C TYR A 154 34.99 42.61 75.37
N LYS A 155 33.91 43.25 74.95
CA LYS A 155 33.64 44.66 75.28
C LYS A 155 33.58 44.89 76.79
N ALA A 156 32.83 44.07 77.53
CA ALA A 156 32.76 44.16 78.98
C ALA A 156 34.11 43.93 79.67
N LEU A 157 34.90 42.97 79.17
CA LEU A 157 36.26 42.71 79.67
C LEU A 157 37.20 43.90 79.44
N ILE A 158 37.12 44.54 78.28
CA ILE A 158 37.90 45.74 77.96
C ILE A 158 37.46 46.91 78.85
N GLU A 159 36.14 47.10 79.03
CA GLU A 159 35.59 48.14 79.91
C GLU A 159 35.96 47.90 81.39
N ASP A 160 36.04 46.65 81.85
CA ASP A 160 36.49 46.30 83.20
C ASP A 160 38.01 46.49 83.38
N VAL A 161 38.82 46.22 82.35
CA VAL A 161 40.27 46.50 82.35
C VAL A 161 40.54 48.01 82.38
N ASP A 162 39.73 48.80 81.67
CA ASP A 162 39.79 50.27 81.72
C ASP A 162 39.38 50.82 83.09
N ARG A 163 38.44 50.17 83.79
CA ARG A 163 37.99 50.57 85.14
C ARG A 163 38.90 50.08 86.27
N GLY A 164 39.70 49.04 86.04
CA GLY A 164 40.70 48.55 86.98
C GLY A 164 42.05 49.27 86.93
N SER A 165 42.19 50.27 86.05
CA SER A 165 43.43 51.03 85.81
C SER A 165 43.47 52.42 86.45
N THR A 166 42.66 52.66 87.50
CA THR A 166 42.77 53.84 88.39
C THR A 166 43.06 53.44 89.82
#